data_AF-A0A817Z8E2-F1
#
_entry.id   AF-A0A817Z8E2-F1
#
_cell.length_a   1.000
_cell.length_b   1.000
_cell.length_c   1.000
_cell.angle_alpha   90.00
_cell.angle_beta   90.00
_cell.angle_gamma   90.00
#
_symmetry.space_group_name_H-M   'P 1'
#
loop_
_entity.id
_entity.type
_entity.pdbx_description
1 polymer ?
#
loop_
_entity_poly.entity_id
_entity_poly.type
_entity_poly.pdbx_seq_one_letter_code
_entity_poly.pdbx_strand_id
1 'polypeptide(L)'
;MLILSTEKRCDTWECSLEYIHRVGRTARAGAHGHALLILTPQELGFLLYLKQARVTLSEFEFSWNKIADIQPQLEKLIEKNYFLHLSAKEAYKAYVRAYASHSMKNVYNVEQLDLVKVAYSFGFRVPPVVDIGVYQSKKGSKSKNGFVRPKQERKIKIFKNLSNEKAKKKFTR
;
A
#
# COMPACT_ATOMS: atom_id res chain seq x y z
N MET A 1 16.98 11.30 6.71
CA MET A 1 16.38 10.84 5.45
C MET A 1 17.52 10.75 4.45
N LEU A 2 17.92 9.54 4.07
CA LEU A 2 18.92 9.37 3.02
C LEU A 2 18.20 9.15 1.70
N ILE A 3 18.66 9.83 0.66
CA ILE A 3 18.19 9.61 -0.70
C ILE A 3 19.34 9.04 -1.51
N LEU A 4 19.11 7.87 -2.09
CA LEU A 4 20.07 7.23 -2.97
C LEU A 4 19.53 7.23 -4.38
N SER A 5 20.40 7.57 -5.33
CA SER A 5 20.14 7.34 -6.74
C SER A 5 20.72 5.98 -7.12
N THR A 6 19.87 5.15 -7.73
CA THR A 6 20.26 3.87 -8.31
C THR A 6 20.18 3.97 -9.81
N GLU A 7 21.28 3.66 -10.47
CA GLU A 7 21.34 3.50 -11.92
C GLU A 7 21.43 2.01 -12.24
N LYS A 8 20.58 1.54 -13.17
CA LYS A 8 20.55 0.14 -13.58
C LYS A 8 20.72 0.04 -15.10
N ARG A 9 21.75 -0.70 -15.52
CA ARG A 9 21.88 -1.27 -16.86
C ARG A 9 21.06 -2.56 -16.94
N CYS A 10 20.42 -2.83 -18.08
CA CYS A 10 19.35 -3.82 -18.24
C CYS A 10 19.82 -5.28 -18.34
N ASP A 11 20.92 -5.66 -17.67
CA ASP A 11 21.72 -6.81 -18.11
C ASP A 11 21.64 -8.05 -17.19
N THR A 12 20.76 -8.09 -16.17
CA THR A 12 20.73 -9.21 -15.20
C THR A 12 19.35 -9.86 -15.03
N TRP A 13 19.32 -11.18 -15.22
CA TRP A 13 18.15 -12.09 -15.19
C TRP A 13 18.12 -13.01 -13.94
N GLU A 14 18.24 -12.46 -12.72
CA GLU A 14 18.02 -13.24 -11.48
C GLU A 14 16.95 -12.61 -10.56
N CYS A 15 15.87 -13.38 -10.35
CA CYS A 15 14.71 -13.18 -9.47
C CYS A 15 15.10 -13.08 -7.98
N SER A 16 14.45 -12.37 -7.05
CA SER A 16 13.29 -11.45 -7.04
C SER A 16 13.41 -10.55 -5.79
N LEU A 17 14.09 -9.42 -5.89
CA LEU A 17 13.90 -8.33 -4.92
C LEU A 17 12.83 -7.40 -5.51
N GLU A 18 11.70 -7.23 -4.83
CA GLU A 18 10.56 -6.43 -5.30
C GLU A 18 11.02 -5.03 -5.77
N TYR A 19 11.95 -4.42 -5.03
CA TYR A 19 12.57 -3.16 -5.39
C TYR A 19 13.29 -3.20 -6.76
N ILE A 20 14.06 -4.25 -7.06
CA ILE A 20 14.79 -4.40 -8.34
C ILE A 20 13.81 -4.47 -9.51
N HIS A 21 12.71 -5.23 -9.35
CA HIS A 21 11.67 -5.31 -10.39
C HIS A 21 10.95 -3.97 -10.62
N ARG A 22 10.82 -3.14 -9.57
CA ARG A 22 10.26 -1.79 -9.68
C ARG A 22 11.19 -0.85 -10.43
N VAL A 23 12.47 -0.79 -10.08
CA VAL A 23 13.43 0.08 -10.80
C VAL A 23 13.66 -0.37 -12.24
N GLY A 24 13.57 -1.68 -12.52
CA GLY A 24 13.59 -2.23 -13.88
C GLY A 24 12.43 -1.75 -14.78
N ARG A 25 11.43 -1.02 -14.24
CA ARG A 25 10.42 -0.36 -15.07
C ARG A 25 10.94 0.90 -15.78
N THR A 26 12.02 1.51 -15.27
CA THR A 26 12.47 2.88 -15.63
C THR A 26 13.55 2.95 -16.72
N ALA A 27 14.02 1.83 -17.27
CA ALA A 27 15.04 1.76 -18.32
C ALA A 27 14.64 0.70 -19.37
N ARG A 28 13.76 1.04 -20.31
CA ARG A 28 13.27 0.12 -21.35
C ARG A 28 13.99 0.36 -22.68
N ALA A 29 14.19 -0.70 -23.45
CA ALA A 29 14.71 -0.65 -24.83
C ALA A 29 16.05 0.13 -24.99
N GLY A 30 17.01 -0.10 -24.09
CA GLY A 30 18.34 0.51 -24.16
C GLY A 30 18.43 1.95 -23.62
N ALA A 31 17.32 2.55 -23.20
CA ALA A 31 17.33 3.85 -22.52
C ALA A 31 17.88 3.76 -21.09
N HIS A 32 18.44 4.86 -20.59
CA HIS A 32 18.93 4.96 -19.21
C HIS A 32 17.80 5.45 -18.29
N GLY A 33 17.75 4.89 -17.08
CA GLY A 33 16.73 5.20 -16.09
C GLY A 33 17.35 5.40 -14.72
N HIS A 34 16.92 6.46 -14.04
CA HIS A 34 17.31 6.74 -12.67
C HIS A 34 16.14 6.45 -11.74
N ALA A 35 16.43 5.85 -10.59
CA ALA A 35 15.45 5.66 -9.54
C ALA A 35 15.99 6.22 -8.23
N LEU A 36 15.14 6.97 -7.52
CA LEU A 36 15.43 7.50 -6.20
C LEU A 36 14.83 6.58 -5.14
N LEU A 37 15.65 6.21 -4.16
CA LEU A 37 15.26 5.47 -2.97
C LEU A 37 15.36 6.38 -1.76
N ILE A 38 14.24 6.57 -1.06
CA ILE A 38 14.16 7.38 0.16
C ILE A 38 14.15 6.41 1.34
N LEU A 39 15.10 6.58 2.26
CA LEU A 39 15.22 5.75 3.46
C LEU A 39 15.19 6.61 4.72
N THR A 40 14.50 6.08 5.73
CA THR A 40 14.63 6.53 7.12
C THR A 40 15.91 5.95 7.73
N PRO A 41 16.50 6.58 8.76
CA PRO A 41 17.73 6.07 9.38
C PRO A 41 17.58 4.66 9.96
N GLN A 42 16.36 4.23 10.29
CA GLN A 42 16.04 2.88 10.76
C GLN A 42 16.13 1.83 9.63
N GLU A 43 15.90 2.23 8.39
CA GLU A 43 15.84 1.34 7.23
C GLU A 43 17.18 1.17 6.52
N LEU A 44 18.27 1.73 7.04
CA LEU A 44 19.60 1.67 6.43
C LEU A 44 20.09 0.22 6.25
N GLY A 45 19.61 -0.72 7.06
CA GLY A 45 19.87 -2.15 6.88
C GLY A 45 19.47 -2.67 5.49
N PHE A 46 18.52 -2.02 4.81
CA PHE A 46 18.12 -2.37 3.44
C PHE A 46 19.28 -2.24 2.44
N LEU A 47 20.22 -1.32 2.68
CA LEU A 47 21.36 -1.10 1.78
C LEU A 47 22.30 -2.30 1.72
N LEU A 48 22.41 -3.06 2.81
CA LEU A 48 23.22 -4.28 2.84
C LEU A 48 22.65 -5.33 1.87
N TYR A 49 21.33 -5.46 1.78
CA TYR A 49 20.68 -6.35 0.82
C TYR A 49 20.88 -5.90 -0.63
N LEU A 50 20.84 -4.59 -0.90
CA LEU A 50 21.13 -4.05 -2.24
C LEU A 50 22.59 -4.25 -2.65
N LYS A 51 23.52 -4.14 -1.69
CA LYS A 51 24.94 -4.41 -1.91
C LYS A 51 25.18 -5.89 -2.23
N GLN A 52 24.50 -6.81 -1.53
CA GLN A 52 24.54 -8.24 -1.86
C GLN A 52 23.98 -8.53 -3.26
N ALA A 53 22.93 -7.82 -3.66
CA ALA A 53 22.34 -7.90 -5.00
C ALA A 53 23.13 -7.14 -6.09
N ARG A 54 24.37 -6.70 -5.80
CA ARG A 54 25.29 -6.01 -6.73
C ARG A 54 24.65 -4.78 -7.40
N VAL A 55 23.86 -4.02 -6.65
CA VAL A 55 23.31 -2.74 -7.11
C VAL A 55 24.31 -1.63 -6.79
N THR A 56 24.67 -0.82 -7.79
CA THR A 56 25.45 0.41 -7.57
C THR A 56 24.56 1.47 -6.93
N LEU A 57 24.96 1.94 -5.75
CA LEU A 57 24.25 2.96 -4.99
C LEU A 57 25.09 4.24 -4.98
N SER A 58 24.48 5.36 -5.33
CA SER A 58 25.09 6.69 -5.21
C SER A 58 24.30 7.53 -4.23
N GLU A 59 24.99 8.14 -3.26
CA GLU A 59 24.35 9.08 -2.34
C GLU A 59 24.00 10.37 -3.06
N PHE A 60 22.77 10.84 -2.86
CA PHE A 60 22.30 12.06 -3.48
C PHE A 60 22.23 13.17 -2.43
N GLU A 61 23.02 14.20 -2.62
CA GLU A 61 23.03 15.38 -1.74
C GLU A 61 21.96 16.38 -2.18
N PHE A 62 21.08 16.77 -1.24
CA PHE A 62 20.04 17.76 -1.48
C PHE A 62 20.46 19.15 -1.03
N SER A 63 20.34 20.14 -1.92
CA SER A 63 20.41 21.56 -1.55
C SER A 63 19.10 22.02 -0.93
N TRP A 64 19.00 21.97 0.41
CA TRP A 64 17.81 22.38 1.17
C TRP A 64 17.36 23.82 0.90
N ASN A 65 18.29 24.70 0.51
CA ASN A 65 18.02 26.11 0.19
C ASN A 65 17.07 26.31 -1.00
N LYS A 66 16.89 25.29 -1.85
CA LYS A 66 16.01 25.36 -3.03
C LYS A 66 14.60 24.81 -2.76
N ILE A 67 14.36 24.25 -1.58
CA ILE A 67 13.13 23.55 -1.25
C ILE A 67 12.22 24.50 -0.47
N ALA A 68 11.04 24.78 -1.03
CA ALA A 68 10.01 25.55 -0.34
C ALA A 68 9.36 24.71 0.77
N ASP A 69 9.03 25.34 1.90
CA ASP A 69 8.31 24.66 2.99
C ASP A 69 6.84 24.43 2.60
N ILE A 70 6.53 23.18 2.28
CA ILE A 70 5.21 22.71 1.87
C ILE A 70 4.36 22.23 3.06
N GLN A 71 4.97 22.01 4.22
CA GLN A 71 4.29 21.43 5.39
C GLN A 71 3.05 22.22 5.83
N PRO A 72 3.10 23.56 6.05
CA PRO A 72 1.92 24.30 6.51
C PRO A 72 0.79 24.32 5.48
N GLN A 73 1.12 24.20 4.19
CA GLN A 73 0.15 24.17 3.11
C GLN A 73 -0.57 22.81 3.07
N LEU A 74 0.16 21.72 3.30
CA LEU A 74 -0.38 20.36 3.34
C LEU A 74 -1.32 20.18 4.54
N GLU A 75 -0.90 20.59 5.74
CA GLU A 75 -1.73 20.53 6.95
C GLU A 75 -3.06 21.27 6.74
N LYS A 76 -2.98 22.50 6.23
CA LYS A 76 -4.15 23.35 5.96
C LYS A 76 -5.09 22.72 4.94
N LEU A 77 -4.56 22.03 3.93
CA LEU A 77 -5.37 21.37 2.90
C LEU A 77 -6.13 20.17 3.47
N ILE A 78 -5.46 19.37 4.31
CA ILE A 78 -6.03 18.17 4.92
C ILE A 78 -7.06 18.55 5.99
N GLU A 79 -6.79 19.57 6.81
CA GLU A 79 -7.73 20.05 7.83
C GLU A 79 -9.02 20.61 7.24
N LYS A 80 -8.93 21.30 6.09
CA LYS A 80 -10.09 21.92 5.44
C LYS A 80 -11.03 20.92 4.76
N ASN A 81 -10.49 19.86 4.17
CA ASN A 81 -11.29 18.92 3.37
C ASN A 81 -11.49 17.60 4.11
N TYR A 82 -12.73 17.34 4.49
CA TYR A 82 -13.13 16.11 5.18
C TYR A 82 -12.72 14.82 4.44
N PHE A 83 -12.89 14.77 3.12
CA PHE A 83 -12.56 13.57 2.33
C PHE A 83 -11.04 13.32 2.28
N LEU A 84 -10.25 14.39 2.19
CA LEU A 84 -8.79 14.28 2.22
C LEU A 84 -8.31 13.87 3.62
N HIS A 85 -8.89 14.45 4.68
CA HIS A 85 -8.61 14.05 6.05
C HIS A 85 -8.89 12.56 6.30
N LEU A 86 -10.06 12.06 5.85
CA LEU A 86 -10.41 10.66 5.98
C LEU A 86 -9.47 9.75 5.17
N SER A 87 -9.19 10.11 3.91
CA SER A 87 -8.29 9.34 3.04
C SER A 87 -6.86 9.31 3.58
N ALA A 88 -6.36 10.43 4.12
CA ALA A 88 -5.05 10.51 4.76
C ALA A 88 -4.97 9.62 6.00
N LYS A 89 -6.05 9.54 6.79
CA LYS A 89 -6.11 8.68 7.99
C LYS A 89 -6.09 7.20 7.60
N GLU A 90 -6.78 6.84 6.53
CA GLU A 90 -6.74 5.48 5.97
C GLU A 90 -5.37 5.14 5.38
N ALA A 91 -4.75 6.08 4.66
CA ALA A 91 -3.39 5.93 4.12
C ALA A 91 -2.35 5.72 5.22
N TYR A 92 -2.41 6.51 6.31
CA TYR A 92 -1.54 6.34 7.47
C TYR A 92 -1.72 4.96 8.11
N LYS A 93 -2.96 4.50 8.31
CA LYS A 93 -3.24 3.15 8.81
C LYS A 93 -2.69 2.07 7.88
N ALA A 94 -2.84 2.23 6.57
CA ALA A 94 -2.35 1.29 5.57
C ALA A 94 -0.81 1.23 5.58
N TYR A 95 -0.14 2.37 5.73
CA TYR A 95 1.31 2.45 5.84
C TYR A 95 1.83 1.67 7.05
N VAL A 96 1.31 1.93 8.26
CA VAL A 96 1.73 1.20 9.48
C VAL A 96 1.47 -0.30 9.35
N ARG A 97 0.34 -0.70 8.76
CA ARG A 97 0.02 -2.12 8.50
C ARG A 97 0.98 -2.75 7.49
N ALA A 98 1.38 -2.01 6.46
CA ALA A 98 2.35 -2.49 5.48
C ALA A 98 3.69 -2.80 6.15
N TYR A 99 4.18 -1.92 7.04
CA TYR A 99 5.37 -2.17 7.86
C TYR A 99 5.21 -3.43 8.73
N ALA A 100 4.05 -3.59 9.38
CA ALA A 100 3.77 -4.77 10.21
C ALA A 100 3.76 -6.09 9.40
N SER A 101 3.30 -6.04 8.16
CA SER A 101 3.18 -7.21 7.28
C SER A 101 4.44 -7.51 6.46
N HIS A 102 5.45 -6.63 6.51
CA HIS A 102 6.59 -6.73 5.61
C HIS A 102 7.46 -7.96 5.93
N SER A 103 7.99 -8.61 4.88
CA SER A 103 8.75 -9.86 5.02
C SER A 103 10.07 -9.69 5.79
N MET A 104 10.74 -8.54 5.63
CA MET A 104 12.03 -8.25 6.27
C MET A 104 11.86 -7.50 7.60
N LYS A 105 11.45 -8.22 8.65
CA LYS A 105 11.22 -7.65 9.99
C LYS A 105 12.48 -7.08 10.66
N ASN A 106 13.66 -7.52 10.23
CA ASN A 106 14.94 -7.05 10.78
C ASN A 106 15.25 -5.60 10.38
N VAL A 107 14.73 -5.14 9.24
CA VAL A 107 14.92 -3.78 8.72
C VAL A 107 13.67 -2.94 8.92
N TYR A 108 12.50 -3.53 8.69
CA TYR A 108 11.21 -2.86 8.81
C TYR A 108 10.54 -3.30 10.12
N ASN A 109 10.90 -2.62 11.22
CA ASN A 109 10.29 -2.84 12.52
C ASN A 109 9.32 -1.69 12.87
N VAL A 110 8.06 -2.04 13.16
CA VAL A 110 7.01 -1.08 13.56
C VAL A 110 7.30 -0.44 14.91
N GLU A 111 7.95 -1.18 15.82
CA GLU A 111 8.23 -0.70 17.19
C GLU A 111 9.30 0.40 17.22
N GLN A 112 10.24 0.35 16.28
CA GLN A 112 11.32 1.34 16.15
C GLN A 112 10.90 2.55 15.29
N LEU A 113 9.72 2.49 14.67
CA LEU A 113 9.22 3.53 13.78
C LEU A 113 8.61 4.66 14.61
N ASP A 114 9.06 5.89 14.33
CA ASP A 114 8.50 7.09 14.96
C ASP A 114 7.15 7.44 14.31
N LEU A 115 6.08 6.93 14.90
CA LEU A 115 4.71 7.15 14.45
C LEU A 115 4.31 8.63 14.38
N VAL A 116 4.90 9.48 15.23
CA VAL A 116 4.61 10.92 15.25
C VAL A 116 5.17 11.59 14.00
N LYS A 117 6.43 11.31 13.65
CA LYS A 117 7.03 11.83 12.41
C LYS A 117 6.34 11.31 11.17
N VAL A 118 5.93 10.04 11.17
CA VAL A 118 5.15 9.47 10.07
C VAL A 118 3.82 10.20 9.96
N ALA A 119 3.07 10.39 11.05
CA ALA A 119 1.81 11.13 11.02
C ALA A 119 1.99 12.57 10.50
N TYR A 120 3.08 13.23 10.88
CA TYR A 120 3.44 14.55 10.37
C TYR A 120 3.65 14.55 8.85
N SER A 121 4.29 13.51 8.29
CA SER A 121 4.46 13.38 6.83
C SER A 121 3.15 13.18 6.06
N PHE A 122 2.10 12.68 6.72
CA PHE A 122 0.74 12.61 6.18
C PHE A 122 -0.05 13.91 6.41
N GLY A 123 0.57 14.96 6.99
CA GLY A 123 -0.02 16.27 7.25
C GLY A 123 -0.94 16.31 8.48
N PHE A 124 -0.77 15.39 9.42
CA PHE A 124 -1.46 15.42 10.72
C PHE A 124 -0.59 16.06 11.80
N ARG A 125 -1.13 17.07 12.50
CA ARG A 125 -0.50 17.63 13.70
C ARG A 125 -0.60 16.69 14.90
N VAL A 126 -1.74 16.03 15.04
CA VAL A 126 -2.00 15.06 16.09
C VAL A 126 -2.07 13.68 15.45
N PRO A 127 -1.23 12.72 15.88
CA PRO A 127 -1.19 11.40 15.27
C PRO A 127 -2.54 10.67 15.51
N PRO A 128 -3.19 10.18 14.45
CA PRO A 128 -4.41 9.40 14.61
C PRO A 128 -4.10 8.01 15.19
N VAL A 129 -4.98 7.50 16.05
CA VAL A 129 -4.82 6.17 16.66
C VAL A 129 -4.86 5.08 15.58
N VAL A 130 -3.87 4.21 15.62
CA VAL A 130 -3.72 3.03 14.76
C VAL A 130 -3.89 1.76 15.59
N ASP A 131 -4.87 0.93 15.24
CA ASP A 131 -4.99 -0.41 15.79
C ASP A 131 -3.98 -1.32 15.07
N ILE A 132 -2.81 -1.43 15.69
CA ILE A 132 -1.75 -2.32 15.24
C ILE A 132 -2.11 -3.70 15.79
N GLY A 133 -2.69 -4.56 14.95
CA GLY A 133 -3.06 -5.94 15.30
C GLY A 133 -1.86 -6.87 15.50
N VAL A 134 -0.79 -6.40 16.14
CA VAL A 134 0.49 -7.13 16.32
C VAL A 134 0.44 -8.10 17.51
N TYR A 135 -0.56 -8.01 18.39
CA TYR A 135 -0.89 -9.15 19.24
C TYR A 135 -1.77 -10.13 18.46
N GLN A 136 -1.14 -11.17 17.91
CA GLN A 136 -1.81 -12.44 17.71
C GLN A 136 -2.48 -12.81 19.04
N SER A 137 -3.81 -12.71 19.11
CA SER A 137 -4.61 -13.12 20.26
C SER A 137 -4.37 -14.60 20.56
N LYS A 138 -3.37 -14.90 21.38
CA LYS A 138 -3.37 -16.07 22.25
C LYS A 138 -4.31 -15.79 23.42
N LYS A 139 -5.61 -16.07 23.23
CA LYS A 139 -6.55 -16.68 24.19
C LYS A 139 -7.99 -16.32 23.83
N GLY A 140 -8.84 -17.35 23.82
CA GLY A 140 -10.27 -17.18 23.77
C GLY A 140 -10.84 -16.65 25.09
N SER A 141 -11.94 -15.92 24.99
CA SER A 141 -13.13 -16.08 25.82
C SER A 141 -14.20 -15.10 25.34
N LYS A 142 -15.31 -15.66 24.83
CA LYS A 142 -16.68 -15.13 24.75
C LYS A 142 -16.89 -13.61 24.91
N SER A 143 -17.46 -13.00 23.87
CA SER A 143 -18.64 -12.14 24.06
C SER A 143 -19.61 -12.35 22.91
N LYS A 144 -20.84 -12.74 23.25
CA LYS A 144 -21.99 -12.82 22.35
C LYS A 144 -22.36 -11.40 21.94
N ASN A 145 -22.52 -11.14 20.65
CA ASN A 145 -23.63 -10.36 20.12
C ASN A 145 -23.76 -10.63 18.62
N GLY A 146 -24.93 -11.14 18.25
CA GLY A 146 -25.20 -11.73 16.95
C GLY A 146 -25.38 -10.69 15.85
N PHE A 147 -24.79 -10.99 14.69
CA PHE A 147 -25.32 -10.56 13.40
C PHE A 147 -25.14 -11.74 12.44
N VAL A 148 -26.24 -12.47 12.21
CA VAL A 148 -26.27 -13.62 11.31
C VAL A 148 -26.37 -13.10 9.87
N ARG A 149 -25.34 -13.36 9.05
CA ARG A 149 -25.40 -13.16 7.59
C ARG A 149 -26.26 -14.26 6.97
N PRO A 150 -27.31 -13.94 6.18
CA PRO A 150 -28.08 -14.97 5.49
C PRO A 150 -27.24 -15.63 4.39
N LYS A 151 -27.14 -16.96 4.47
CA LYS A 151 -26.51 -17.83 3.48
C LYS A 151 -27.47 -17.97 2.28
N GLN A 152 -27.05 -17.56 1.09
CA GLN A 152 -27.79 -17.80 -0.16
C GLN A 152 -27.86 -19.32 -0.43
N GLU A 153 -29.02 -19.92 -0.16
CA GLU A 153 -29.34 -21.27 -0.63
C GLU A 153 -29.82 -21.20 -2.09
N ARG A 154 -29.06 -21.84 -2.99
CA ARG A 154 -29.54 -22.23 -4.32
C ARG A 154 -30.45 -23.45 -4.16
N LYS A 155 -31.76 -23.30 -4.32
CA LYS A 155 -32.68 -24.44 -4.55
C LYS A 155 -33.47 -24.24 -5.84
N ILE A 156 -33.52 -25.34 -6.58
CA ILE A 156 -33.96 -25.48 -7.96
C ILE A 156 -35.49 -25.64 -8.02
N LYS A 157 -36.08 -24.97 -9.01
CA LYS A 157 -37.32 -25.19 -9.80
C LYS A 157 -38.45 -26.03 -9.18
N ILE A 158 -39.68 -25.54 -9.35
CA ILE A 158 -40.82 -26.18 -10.05
C ILE A 158 -42.03 -25.27 -9.81
N PHE A 159 -42.73 -24.79 -10.84
CA PHE A 159 -44.19 -24.86 -10.90
C PHE A 159 -44.70 -24.67 -12.33
N LYS A 160 -45.70 -25.50 -12.63
CA LYS A 160 -46.44 -25.65 -13.88
C LYS A 160 -47.31 -24.43 -14.16
N ASN A 161 -47.39 -24.00 -15.41
CA ASN A 161 -48.54 -23.23 -15.89
C ASN A 161 -49.36 -24.10 -16.84
N LEU A 162 -50.54 -24.46 -16.36
CA LEU A 162 -51.61 -25.11 -17.10
C LEU A 162 -52.31 -24.06 -17.98
N SER A 163 -52.49 -24.40 -19.27
CA SER A 163 -53.68 -24.15 -20.12
C SER A 163 -54.24 -22.72 -20.24
N ASN A 164 -54.66 -22.19 -21.38
CA ASN A 164 -54.66 -22.58 -22.79
C ASN A 164 -55.24 -21.36 -23.55
N GLU A 165 -55.18 -21.43 -24.87
CA GLU A 165 -56.02 -20.72 -25.85
C GLU A 165 -55.54 -19.42 -26.51
N LYS A 166 -55.25 -19.61 -27.80
CA LYS A 166 -55.74 -18.84 -28.96
C LYS A 166 -55.21 -17.42 -29.17
N ALA A 167 -54.29 -17.30 -30.14
CA ALA A 167 -54.59 -16.56 -31.37
C ALA A 167 -53.59 -16.89 -32.49
N LYS A 168 -54.13 -17.45 -33.55
CA LYS A 168 -53.51 -17.66 -34.87
C LYS A 168 -53.06 -16.33 -35.49
N LYS A 169 -51.93 -16.34 -36.19
CA LYS A 169 -51.67 -15.70 -37.51
C LYS A 169 -50.23 -16.08 -37.92
N LYS A 170 -50.08 -17.16 -38.71
CA LYS A 170 -49.87 -17.18 -40.18
C LYS A 170 -48.58 -16.43 -40.58
N PHE A 171 -47.52 -17.16 -40.95
CA PHE A 171 -47.07 -17.46 -42.34
C PHE A 171 -46.31 -16.24 -42.90
N THR A 172 -45.07 -16.28 -43.39
CA THR A 172 -44.30 -17.35 -44.05
C THR A 172 -42.81 -16.97 -44.13
N ARG A 173 -42.04 -18.01 -44.46
CA ARG A 173 -40.69 -18.09 -45.04
C ARG A 173 -40.26 -16.96 -45.98
#